data_AF-H5YML7-F1
#
_entry.id   AF-H5YML7-F1
#
_cell.length_a   1.000
_cell.length_b   1.000
_cell.length_c   1.000
_cell.angle_alpha   90.00
_cell.angle_beta   90.00
_cell.angle_gamma   90.00
#
_symmetry.space_group_name_H-M   'P 1'
#
loop_
_entity.id
_entity.type
_entity.pdbx_description
1 polymer ?
#
loop_
_entity_poly.entity_id
_entity_poly.type
_entity_poly.pdbx_seq_one_letter_code
_entity_poly.pdbx_strand_id
1 'polypeptide(L)' 'MSSEQQSPATRPDQYFKPGPACPKCERGTRYLTSILDVRRDCSVLIYRCDSCREDVWI' A
#
# COMPACT_ATOMS: atom_id res chain seq x y z
N MET A 1 32.26 -23.19 16.77
CA MET A 1 31.04 -23.82 16.24
C MET A 1 29.87 -23.07 16.87
N SER A 2 28.91 -22.45 16.19
CA SER A 2 28.80 -21.94 14.83
C SER A 2 27.87 -20.72 14.95
N SER A 3 28.19 -19.65 14.25
CA SER A 3 27.43 -18.40 14.22
C SER A 3 26.16 -18.57 13.40
N GLU A 4 24.99 -18.39 14.00
CA GLU A 4 23.73 -18.20 13.26
C GLU A 4 22.94 -17.06 13.90
N GLN A 5 23.42 -15.83 13.70
CA GLN A 5 22.56 -14.65 13.82
C GLN A 5 21.66 -14.64 12.59
N GLN A 6 20.39 -14.97 12.80
CA GLN A 6 19.33 -14.83 11.80
C GLN A 6 19.37 -13.44 11.18
N SER A 7 19.71 -13.40 9.90
CA SER A 7 19.56 -12.24 9.04
C SER A 7 18.18 -11.60 9.25
N PRO A 8 18.06 -10.27 9.33
CA PRO A 8 16.77 -9.62 9.18
C PRO A 8 16.22 -10.07 7.84
N ALA A 9 14.99 -10.57 7.81
CA ALA A 9 14.27 -10.77 6.56
C ALA A 9 14.10 -9.38 5.92
N THR A 10 15.07 -8.97 5.12
CA THR A 10 14.97 -7.83 4.21
C THR A 10 13.84 -8.19 3.26
N ARG A 11 12.62 -7.76 3.61
CA ARG A 11 11.47 -7.86 2.72
C ARG A 11 11.88 -7.25 1.39
N PRO A 12 11.63 -7.95 0.26
CA PRO A 12 12.11 -7.49 -1.03
C PRO A 12 11.49 -6.14 -1.27
N ASP A 13 12.34 -5.13 -1.35
CA ASP A 13 12.20 -3.94 -2.18
C ASP A 13 10.74 -3.55 -2.43
N GLN A 14 10.04 -3.13 -1.37
CA GLN A 14 8.84 -2.32 -1.57
C GLN A 14 9.35 -0.99 -2.11
N TYR A 15 9.53 -0.92 -3.43
CA TYR A 15 9.43 0.32 -4.18
C TYR A 15 8.15 0.98 -3.67
N PHE A 16 8.32 1.90 -2.72
CA PHE A 16 7.25 2.64 -2.09
C PHE A 16 6.75 3.59 -3.18
N LYS A 17 6.00 3.08 -4.14
CA LYS A 17 5.31 3.92 -5.10
C LYS A 17 4.41 4.81 -4.24
N PRO A 18 4.62 6.13 -4.27
CA PRO A 18 3.77 7.02 -3.50
C PRO A 18 2.33 6.75 -3.90
N GLY A 19 1.46 6.59 -2.91
CA GLY A 19 0.03 6.45 -3.15
C GLY A 19 -0.49 7.66 -3.95
N PRO A 20 -1.68 7.53 -4.56
CA PRO A 20 -2.30 8.64 -5.26
C PRO A 20 -2.51 9.83 -4.32
N ALA A 21 -2.60 11.03 -4.88
CA ALA A 21 -3.12 12.18 -4.15
C ALA A 21 -4.61 11.97 -3.85
N CYS A 22 -5.05 12.43 -2.68
CA CYS A 22 -6.46 12.43 -2.35
C CYS A 22 -7.21 13.38 -3.30
N PRO A 23 -8.27 12.95 -4.00
CA PRO A 23 -8.98 13.82 -4.95
C PRO A 23 -9.72 14.98 -4.27
N LYS A 24 -9.94 14.92 -2.95
CA LYS A 24 -10.65 15.96 -2.18
C LYS A 24 -9.74 17.06 -1.63
N CYS A 25 -8.51 16.71 -1.25
CA CYS A 25 -7.62 17.63 -0.55
C CYS A 25 -6.19 17.64 -1.07
N GLU A 26 -5.92 16.89 -2.16
CA GLU A 26 -4.64 16.81 -2.89
C GLU A 26 -3.45 16.32 -2.06
N ARG A 27 -3.68 15.93 -0.81
CA ARG A 27 -2.65 15.41 0.09
C ARG A 27 -2.38 13.93 -0.16
N GLY A 28 -1.25 13.48 0.39
CA GLY A 28 -0.84 12.08 0.33
C GLY A 28 -1.89 11.12 0.89
N THR A 29 -1.87 9.92 0.34
CA THR A 29 -2.63 8.79 0.84
C THR A 29 -1.69 7.65 1.20
N ARG A 30 -2.08 6.85 2.20
CA ARG A 30 -1.39 5.63 2.58
C ARG A 30 -2.15 4.41 2.09
N TYR A 31 -1.44 3.39 1.65
CA TYR A 31 -2.06 2.12 1.29
C TYR A 31 -2.77 1.51 2.51
N LEU A 32 -3.99 1.02 2.31
CA LEU A 32 -4.79 0.37 3.35
C LEU A 32 -4.87 -1.14 3.07
N THR A 33 -5.41 -1.52 1.92
CA THR A 33 -5.59 -2.92 1.51
C THR A 33 -5.86 -3.01 0.01
N SER A 34 -5.96 -4.23 -0.52
CA SER A 34 -6.44 -4.51 -1.87
C SER A 34 -7.60 -5.50 -1.82
N ILE A 35 -8.46 -5.46 -2.84
CA ILE A 35 -9.55 -6.41 -3.05
C ILE A 35 -9.43 -6.96 -4.47
N LEU A 36 -9.52 -8.28 -4.62
CA LEU A 36 -9.60 -8.91 -5.93
C LEU A 36 -11.02 -8.80 -6.48
N ASP A 37 -11.23 -8.00 -7.52
CA ASP A 37 -12.47 -7.97 -8.29
C ASP A 37 -12.44 -9.10 -9.33
N VAL A 38 -12.98 -10.25 -8.94
CA VAL A 38 -13.07 -11.45 -9.79
C VAL A 38 -13.93 -11.24 -11.04
N ARG A 39 -14.82 -10.24 -11.07
CA ARG A 39 -15.64 -9.96 -12.25
C ARG A 39 -14.85 -9.27 -13.33
N ARG A 40 -13.85 -8.47 -12.94
CA ARG A 40 -12.97 -7.71 -13.84
C ARG A 40 -11.58 -8.31 -13.96
N ASP A 41 -11.32 -9.42 -13.25
CA ASP A 41 -10.03 -10.07 -13.14
C ASP A 41 -8.89 -9.08 -12.80
N CYS A 42 -9.17 -8.17 -11.85
CA CYS A 42 -8.22 -7.14 -11.46
C CYS A 42 -8.22 -6.90 -9.95
N SER A 43 -7.10 -6.38 -9.43
CA SER A 43 -7.00 -5.97 -8.03
C SER A 43 -7.31 -4.48 -7.89
N VAL A 44 -8.31 -4.17 -7.06
CA VAL A 44 -8.63 -2.80 -6.65
C VAL A 44 -7.81 -2.45 -5.43
N LEU A 45 -7.04 -1.37 -5.52
CA LEU A 45 -6.21 -0.87 -4.44
C LEU A 45 -6.97 0.19 -3.65
N ILE A 46 -6.96 0.06 -2.33
CA ILE A 46 -7.63 0.98 -1.42
C ILE A 46 -6.57 1.72 -0.62
N TYR A 47 -6.61 3.05 -0.72
CA TYR A 47 -5.77 3.97 0.03
C TYR A 47 -6.63 4.81 0.97
N ARG A 48 -6.05 5.28 2.07
CA ARG A 48 -6.70 6.23 2.98
C ARG A 48 -5.94 7.55 2.99
N CYS A 49 -6.66 8.66 2.87
CA CYS A 49 -6.05 9.97 3.05
C CYS A 49 -5.73 10.23 4.52
N ASP A 50 -4.53 10.70 4.81
CA ASP A 50 -4.11 11.01 6.19
C ASP A 50 -4.79 12.27 6.75
N SER A 51 -5.28 13.16 5.89
CA SER A 51 -5.89 14.43 6.30
C SER A 51 -7.41 14.36 6.40
N CYS A 52 -8.12 13.97 5.34
CA CYS A 52 -9.58 13.90 5.37
C CYS A 52 -10.14 12.52 5.75
N ARG A 53 -9.28 11.50 5.91
CA ARG A 53 -9.64 10.11 6.26
C ARG A 53 -10.56 9.40 5.24
N GLU A 54 -10.67 9.97 4.05
CA GLU A 54 -11.44 9.41 2.95
C GLU A 54 -10.69 8.27 2.28
N ASP A 55 -11.44 7.26 1.86
CA ASP A 55 -10.90 6.11 1.16
C ASP A 55 -10.87 6.39 -0.36
N VAL A 56 -9.72 6.12 -0.99
CA VAL A 56 -9.44 6.31 -2.41
C VAL A 56 -9.27 4.93 -3.04
N TRP A 57 -10.08 4.65 -4.05
CA TRP A 57 -10.18 3.34 -4.70
C TRP A 57 -9.63 3.46 -6.12
N ILE A 58 -8.65 2.64 -6.47
CA ILE A 58 -7.98 2.62 -7.78
C ILE A 58 -8.02 1.22 -8.37
#